data_AF-A0A835U6D0-F1
#
_entry.id   AF-A0A835U6D0-F1
#
_cell.length_a   1.000
_cell.length_b   1.000
_cell.length_c   1.000
_cell.angle_alpha   90.00
_cell.angle_beta   90.00
_cell.angle_gamma   90.00
#
_symmetry.space_group_name_H-M   'P 1'
#
loop_
_entity.id
_entity.type
_entity.pdbx_description
1 polymer ?
#
loop_
_entity_poly.entity_id
_entity_poly.type
_entity_poly.pdbx_seq_one_letter_code
_entity_poly.pdbx_strand_id
1 'polypeptide(L)'
;MKALRKRHLLEEGAHAPAIAALSRPFAAQGLEWKEKAEKLEFELQQCYRAQSRLSEQLVVEVAECRSSKALVQEKESLITSLQSEVTQAREENSQLKECLDEKTEALVLVLTENHSLQLQMKDVMQKLNDAQAENKNLIDRWMLEKMKDAEKLNEVNALYEEMMQQLKVSSIEQLARQKADGVVRQREAGYCDDIPDSAIPSACKHVLHAHDGGCGSISFEHSSNNLISGGHDRAVKIWDANTGTLRQTLRGSVSSILDLAVTHDNKFVIGASGSNHLFVWESSSARIRHSLTGHADKVCGVDAGRHSARHVVSAAYDHTIKLWDLQKGYCVNTIISISNCNAVAYGLDGLTIWSGHVDGNLRLWDGRSGKLLSEVAAHSQSVTSVAISRSGNMVLTSGRDNVHNLFDVRTLEICGAFRGNGNRVASNWSRSCISGDERFVAAGSADGSVYVWPTAKTEPAIVLEGHDSPVLCCAWNAFGRTLASSDKNGTICIWG
;
A
#
# COMPACT_ATOMS: atom_id res chain seq x y z
N MET A 1 -75.39 100.32 -84.35
CA MET A 1 -74.10 100.99 -84.68
C MET A 1 -73.18 101.22 -83.47
N LYS A 2 -73.61 101.85 -82.36
CA LYS A 2 -72.74 102.03 -81.16
C LYS A 2 -72.27 100.74 -80.48
N ALA A 3 -73.10 99.69 -80.44
CA ALA A 3 -72.73 98.40 -79.85
C ALA A 3 -71.67 97.62 -80.65
N LEU A 4 -71.67 97.74 -81.98
CA LEU A 4 -70.69 97.09 -82.87
C LEU A 4 -69.30 97.75 -82.75
N ARG A 5 -69.21 99.08 -82.61
CA ARG A 5 -67.93 99.77 -82.37
C ARG A 5 -67.29 99.41 -81.02
N LYS A 6 -68.09 99.22 -79.97
CA LYS A 6 -67.59 98.80 -78.65
C LYS A 6 -67.05 97.37 -78.66
N ARG A 7 -67.66 96.48 -79.45
CA ARG A 7 -67.21 95.09 -79.61
C ARG A 7 -65.91 95.01 -80.42
N HIS A 8 -65.79 95.80 -81.48
CA HIS A 8 -64.57 95.88 -82.28
C HIS A 8 -63.37 96.42 -81.49
N LEU A 9 -63.55 97.48 -80.69
CA LEU A 9 -62.48 97.99 -79.82
C LEU A 9 -62.08 97.02 -78.70
N LEU A 10 -63.01 96.18 -78.22
CA LEU A 10 -62.70 95.12 -77.25
C LEU A 10 -61.98 93.94 -77.90
N GLU A 11 -62.31 93.58 -79.14
CA GLU A 11 -61.59 92.57 -79.91
C GLU A 11 -60.19 93.07 -80.31
N GLU A 12 -60.03 94.31 -80.77
CA GLU A 12 -58.72 94.92 -81.04
C GLU A 12 -57.86 95.03 -79.78
N GLY A 13 -58.46 95.36 -78.63
CA GLY A 13 -57.77 95.37 -77.33
C GLY A 13 -57.37 93.98 -76.83
N ALA A 14 -58.16 92.94 -77.15
CA ALA A 14 -57.84 91.55 -76.83
C ALA A 14 -56.76 90.96 -77.75
N HIS A 15 -56.65 91.44 -78.99
CA HIS A 15 -55.61 91.05 -79.95
C HIS A 15 -54.33 91.89 -79.85
N ALA A 16 -54.35 93.04 -79.17
CA ALA A 16 -53.19 93.92 -78.99
C ALA A 16 -51.95 93.21 -78.38
N PRO A 17 -52.06 92.31 -77.39
CA PRO A 17 -50.90 91.56 -76.88
C PRO A 17 -50.31 90.61 -77.93
N ALA A 18 -51.16 89.99 -78.76
CA ALA A 18 -50.74 89.06 -79.81
C ALA A 18 -50.10 89.79 -81.00
N ILE A 19 -50.63 90.96 -81.39
CA ILE A 19 -50.05 91.80 -82.44
C ILE A 19 -48.72 92.41 -81.98
N ALA A 20 -48.61 92.82 -80.71
CA ALA A 20 -47.35 93.28 -80.12
C ALA A 20 -46.30 92.17 -80.00
N ALA A 21 -46.73 90.92 -79.82
CA ALA A 21 -45.85 89.76 -79.91
C ALA A 21 -45.40 89.49 -81.37
N LEU A 22 -46.27 89.68 -82.36
CA LEU A 22 -45.94 89.47 -83.78
C LEU A 22 -45.11 90.61 -84.41
N SER A 23 -45.15 91.83 -83.84
CA SER A 23 -44.40 93.00 -84.34
C SER A 23 -42.97 93.11 -83.79
N ARG A 24 -42.59 92.25 -82.85
CA ARG A 24 -41.17 92.11 -82.45
C ARG A 24 -40.39 91.46 -83.59
N PRO A 25 -39.20 91.97 -83.97
CA PRO A 25 -38.38 91.35 -85.00
C PRO A 25 -38.14 89.87 -84.68
N PHE A 26 -38.38 88.97 -85.63
CA PHE A 26 -38.18 87.53 -85.45
C PHE A 26 -36.78 87.18 -84.91
N ALA A 27 -35.78 88.00 -85.24
CA ALA A 27 -34.42 87.91 -84.70
C ALA A 27 -34.32 88.18 -83.18
N ALA A 28 -35.10 89.12 -82.64
CA ALA A 28 -35.12 89.42 -81.20
C ALA A 28 -35.80 88.32 -80.39
N GLN A 29 -36.88 87.72 -80.93
CA GLN A 29 -37.45 86.50 -80.36
C GLN A 29 -36.48 85.33 -80.48
N GLY A 30 -35.87 85.09 -81.63
CA GLY A 30 -34.87 84.03 -81.80
C GLY A 30 -33.72 84.12 -80.78
N LEU A 31 -33.28 85.33 -80.43
CA LEU A 31 -32.27 85.55 -79.40
C LEU A 31 -32.77 85.22 -77.99
N GLU A 32 -33.97 85.68 -77.59
CA GLU A 32 -34.58 85.35 -76.29
C GLU A 32 -34.80 83.83 -76.13
N TRP A 33 -35.21 83.14 -77.20
CA TRP A 33 -35.42 81.69 -77.19
C TRP A 33 -34.09 80.93 -77.15
N LYS A 34 -33.05 81.45 -77.80
CA LYS A 34 -31.69 80.90 -77.73
C LYS A 34 -31.11 81.05 -76.33
N GLU A 35 -31.22 82.22 -75.71
CA GLU A 35 -30.78 82.44 -74.32
C GLU A 35 -31.54 81.54 -73.34
N LYS A 36 -32.86 81.36 -73.52
CA LYS A 36 -33.64 80.40 -72.72
C LYS A 36 -33.19 78.96 -72.93
N ALA A 37 -32.90 78.56 -74.18
CA ALA A 37 -32.40 77.22 -74.48
C ALA A 37 -31.03 76.98 -73.85
N GLU A 38 -30.10 77.91 -73.98
CA GLU A 38 -28.77 77.84 -73.35
C GLU A 38 -28.87 77.80 -71.82
N LYS A 39 -29.77 78.57 -71.23
CA LYS A 39 -30.02 78.55 -69.78
C LYS A 39 -30.59 77.20 -69.31
N LEU A 40 -31.58 76.66 -70.01
CA LEU A 40 -32.15 75.35 -69.71
C LEU A 40 -31.13 74.22 -69.92
N GLU A 41 -30.27 74.32 -70.94
CA GLU A 41 -29.20 73.35 -71.19
C GLU A 41 -28.15 73.39 -70.07
N PHE A 42 -27.80 74.58 -69.58
CA PHE A 42 -26.93 74.74 -68.42
C PHE A 42 -27.56 74.18 -67.15
N GLU A 43 -28.84 74.46 -66.87
CA GLU A 43 -29.58 73.88 -65.75
C GLU A 43 -29.64 72.35 -65.85
N LEU A 44 -29.87 71.79 -67.05
CA LEU A 44 -29.87 70.35 -67.30
C LEU A 44 -28.49 69.73 -67.01
N GLN A 45 -27.40 70.36 -67.47
CA GLN A 45 -26.04 69.91 -67.17
C GLN A 45 -25.73 69.96 -65.67
N GLN A 46 -26.21 70.98 -64.95
CA GLN A 46 -26.08 71.03 -63.50
C GLN A 46 -26.87 69.91 -62.81
N CYS A 47 -28.09 69.63 -63.28
CA CYS A 47 -28.91 68.51 -62.79
C CYS A 47 -28.19 67.17 -62.99
N TYR A 48 -27.61 66.91 -64.17
CA TYR A 48 -26.86 65.68 -64.41
C TYR A 48 -25.61 65.57 -63.53
N ARG A 49 -24.87 66.67 -63.31
CA ARG A 49 -23.72 66.68 -62.39
C ARG A 49 -24.14 66.42 -60.95
N ALA A 50 -25.25 67.00 -60.49
CA ALA A 50 -25.80 66.75 -59.17
C ALA A 50 -26.28 65.29 -59.01
N GLN A 51 -26.96 64.76 -60.04
CA GLN A 51 -27.40 63.37 -60.08
C GLN A 51 -26.21 62.39 -60.02
N SER A 52 -25.13 62.66 -60.77
CA SER A 52 -23.92 61.84 -60.74
C SER A 52 -23.30 61.81 -59.34
N ARG A 53 -23.13 62.99 -58.70
CA ARG A 53 -22.59 63.08 -57.34
C ARG A 53 -23.44 62.35 -56.30
N LEU A 54 -24.76 62.50 -56.37
CA LEU A 54 -25.69 61.78 -55.50
C LEU A 54 -25.61 60.27 -55.72
N SER A 55 -25.47 59.82 -56.98
CA SER A 55 -25.31 58.41 -57.29
C SER A 55 -24.00 57.82 -56.76
N GLU A 56 -22.89 58.55 -56.84
CA GLU A 56 -21.60 58.15 -56.27
C GLU A 56 -21.68 58.05 -54.74
N GLN A 57 -22.27 59.05 -54.08
CA GLN A 57 -22.49 59.02 -52.63
C GLN A 57 -23.36 57.84 -52.21
N LEU A 58 -24.44 57.57 -52.95
CA LEU A 58 -25.32 56.43 -52.68
C LEU A 58 -24.58 55.09 -52.77
N VAL A 59 -23.65 54.94 -53.74
CA VAL A 59 -22.86 53.70 -53.87
C VAL A 59 -21.95 53.50 -52.66
N VAL A 60 -21.30 54.57 -52.17
CA VAL A 60 -20.44 54.51 -50.97
C VAL A 60 -21.27 54.14 -49.75
N GLU A 61 -22.38 54.82 -49.50
CA GLU A 61 -23.28 54.53 -48.37
C GLU A 61 -23.85 53.11 -48.43
N VAL A 62 -24.21 52.61 -49.61
CA VAL A 62 -24.66 51.23 -49.78
C VAL A 62 -23.54 50.23 -49.49
N ALA A 63 -22.29 50.53 -49.86
CA ALA A 63 -21.14 49.69 -49.55
C ALA A 63 -20.87 49.64 -48.03
N GLU A 64 -20.89 50.79 -47.35
CA GLU A 64 -20.74 50.89 -45.89
C GLU A 64 -21.89 50.22 -45.13
N CYS A 65 -23.11 50.33 -45.64
CA CYS A 65 -24.27 49.63 -45.08
C CYS A 65 -24.12 48.11 -45.21
N ARG A 66 -23.59 47.62 -46.35
CA ARG A 66 -23.30 46.18 -46.56
C ARG A 66 -22.22 45.68 -45.62
N SER A 67 -21.11 46.41 -45.43
CA SER A 67 -20.05 46.01 -44.51
C SER A 67 -20.56 46.00 -43.06
N SER A 68 -21.32 47.02 -42.67
CA SER A 68 -21.93 47.09 -41.33
C SER A 68 -22.90 45.94 -41.09
N LYS A 69 -23.72 45.58 -42.09
CA LYS A 69 -24.64 44.43 -42.00
C LYS A 69 -23.89 43.11 -41.83
N ALA A 70 -22.80 42.90 -42.57
CA ALA A 70 -21.97 41.70 -42.43
C ALA A 70 -21.36 41.59 -41.02
N LEU A 71 -20.87 42.71 -40.47
CA LEU A 71 -20.34 42.77 -39.10
C LEU A 71 -21.42 42.44 -38.07
N VAL A 72 -22.64 42.97 -38.24
CA VAL A 72 -23.77 42.66 -37.34
C VAL A 72 -24.10 41.16 -37.38
N GLN A 73 -24.14 40.54 -38.56
CA GLN A 73 -24.40 39.09 -38.69
C GLN A 73 -23.32 38.25 -38.01
N GLU A 74 -22.06 38.63 -38.14
CA GLU A 74 -20.95 37.97 -37.44
C GLU A 74 -21.11 38.08 -35.93
N LYS A 75 -21.44 39.28 -35.42
CA LYS A 75 -21.68 39.48 -33.98
C LYS A 75 -22.91 38.72 -33.48
N GLU A 76 -23.98 38.64 -34.25
CA GLU A 76 -25.16 37.83 -33.93
C GLU A 76 -24.79 36.34 -33.80
N SER A 77 -23.98 35.80 -34.72
CA SER A 77 -23.50 34.42 -34.65
C SER A 77 -22.58 34.15 -33.44
N LEU A 78 -21.76 35.13 -33.06
CA LEU A 78 -20.92 35.03 -31.87
C LEU A 78 -21.77 35.05 -30.60
N ILE A 79 -22.80 35.89 -30.54
CA ILE A 79 -23.73 35.99 -29.41
C ILE A 79 -24.46 34.66 -29.22
N THR A 80 -24.94 34.01 -30.29
CA THR A 80 -25.61 32.71 -30.17
C THR A 80 -24.67 31.61 -29.68
N SER A 81 -23.41 31.59 -30.16
CA SER A 81 -22.38 30.67 -29.66
C SER A 81 -22.11 30.87 -28.17
N LEU A 82 -21.88 32.12 -27.74
CA LEU A 82 -21.63 32.46 -26.34
C LEU A 82 -22.85 32.16 -25.45
N GLN A 83 -24.07 32.35 -25.96
CA GLN A 83 -25.28 31.96 -25.24
C GLN A 83 -25.34 30.45 -24.99
N SER A 84 -24.98 29.64 -26.00
CA SER A 84 -24.90 28.18 -25.87
C SER A 84 -23.86 27.76 -24.82
N GLU A 85 -22.66 28.35 -24.84
CA GLU A 85 -21.60 28.08 -23.87
C GLU A 85 -22.04 28.46 -22.44
N VAL A 86 -22.70 29.61 -22.26
CA VAL A 86 -23.23 30.03 -20.97
C VAL A 86 -24.31 29.08 -20.47
N THR A 87 -25.18 28.57 -21.34
CA THR A 87 -26.20 27.59 -20.93
C THR A 87 -25.57 26.27 -20.52
N GLN A 88 -24.57 25.78 -21.26
CA GLN A 88 -23.85 24.55 -20.91
C GLN A 88 -23.13 24.70 -19.57
N ALA A 89 -22.39 25.79 -19.38
CA ALA A 89 -21.69 26.05 -18.12
C ALA A 89 -22.64 26.19 -16.92
N ARG A 90 -23.86 26.70 -17.12
CA ARG A 90 -24.89 26.75 -16.07
C ARG A 90 -25.39 25.37 -15.69
N GLU A 91 -25.57 24.48 -16.65
CA GLU A 91 -26.02 23.12 -16.42
C GLU A 91 -24.94 22.28 -15.71
N GLU A 92 -23.69 22.40 -16.14
CA GLU A 92 -22.53 21.80 -15.46
C GLU A 92 -22.40 22.29 -14.00
N ASN A 93 -22.57 23.59 -13.75
CA ASN A 93 -22.58 24.12 -12.39
C ASN A 93 -23.75 23.60 -11.54
N SER A 94 -24.93 23.39 -12.14
CA SER A 94 -26.08 22.81 -11.44
C SER A 94 -25.79 21.37 -11.02
N GLN A 95 -25.23 20.56 -11.91
CA GLN A 95 -24.86 19.16 -11.63
C GLN A 95 -23.76 19.06 -10.56
N LEU A 96 -22.75 19.94 -10.63
CA LEU A 96 -21.70 19.99 -9.62
C LEU A 96 -22.24 20.39 -8.23
N LYS A 97 -23.24 21.27 -8.19
CA LYS A 97 -23.89 21.67 -6.93
C LYS A 97 -24.69 20.53 -6.32
N GLU A 98 -25.48 19.81 -7.11
CA GLU A 98 -26.19 18.61 -6.64
C GLU A 98 -25.23 17.54 -6.11
N CYS A 99 -24.15 17.27 -6.84
CA CYS A 99 -23.12 16.34 -6.39
C CYS A 99 -22.45 16.79 -5.08
N LEU A 100 -22.19 18.09 -4.92
CA LEU A 100 -21.63 18.63 -3.67
C LEU A 100 -22.60 18.43 -2.51
N ASP A 101 -23.88 18.73 -2.70
CA ASP A 101 -24.93 18.58 -1.69
C ASP A 101 -25.03 17.11 -1.24
N GLU A 102 -25.09 16.14 -2.17
CA GLU A 102 -25.07 14.70 -1.87
C GLU A 102 -23.83 14.28 -1.06
N LYS A 103 -22.64 14.78 -1.43
CA LYS A 103 -21.40 14.48 -0.68
C LYS A 103 -21.41 15.08 0.71
N THR A 104 -21.99 16.27 0.89
CA THR A 104 -22.10 16.88 2.22
C THR A 104 -23.06 16.10 3.12
N GLU A 105 -24.19 15.62 2.60
CA GLU A 105 -25.13 14.77 3.37
C GLU A 105 -24.48 13.45 3.79
N ALA A 106 -23.78 12.78 2.87
CA ALA A 106 -23.05 11.56 3.17
C ALA A 106 -21.97 11.78 4.25
N LEU A 107 -21.26 12.91 4.19
CA LEU A 107 -20.23 13.26 5.17
C LEU A 107 -20.84 13.51 6.56
N VAL A 108 -21.98 14.19 6.65
CA VAL A 108 -22.70 14.40 7.92
C VAL A 108 -23.10 13.05 8.54
N LEU A 109 -23.59 12.11 7.74
CA LEU A 109 -23.98 10.78 8.22
C LEU A 109 -22.78 9.98 8.76
N VAL A 110 -21.65 10.02 8.05
CA VAL A 110 -20.42 9.37 8.53
C VAL A 110 -19.87 10.03 9.81
N LEU A 111 -20.01 11.35 9.97
CA LEU A 111 -19.61 12.03 11.19
C LEU A 111 -20.46 11.64 12.40
N THR A 112 -21.78 11.50 12.23
CA THR A 112 -22.67 11.10 13.33
C THR A 112 -22.44 9.65 13.73
N GLU A 113 -22.23 8.74 12.78
CA GLU A 113 -21.85 7.35 13.04
C GLU A 113 -20.52 7.27 13.81
N ASN A 114 -19.49 8.00 13.35
CA ASN A 114 -18.20 8.04 14.05
C ASN A 114 -18.33 8.56 15.49
N HIS A 115 -19.16 9.59 15.72
CA HIS A 115 -19.41 10.10 17.06
C HIS A 115 -20.07 9.04 17.96
N SER A 116 -21.05 8.30 17.43
CA SER A 116 -21.69 7.21 18.16
C SER A 116 -20.71 6.08 18.53
N LEU A 117 -19.81 5.72 17.61
CA LEU A 117 -18.78 4.70 17.83
C LEU A 117 -17.75 5.14 18.86
N GLN A 118 -17.37 6.43 18.88
CA GLN A 118 -16.49 6.98 19.91
C GLN A 118 -17.11 6.89 21.32
N LEU A 119 -18.42 7.13 21.44
CA LEU A 119 -19.13 6.96 22.71
C LEU A 119 -19.14 5.49 23.17
N GLN A 120 -19.43 4.57 22.25
CA GLN A 120 -19.39 3.13 22.55
C GLN A 120 -17.98 2.65 22.94
N MET A 121 -16.95 3.10 22.23
CA MET A 121 -15.55 2.81 22.57
C MET A 121 -15.21 3.29 23.98
N LYS A 122 -15.66 4.49 24.37
CA LYS A 122 -15.44 5.03 25.71
C LYS A 122 -16.11 4.19 26.80
N ASP A 123 -17.33 3.73 26.57
CA ASP A 123 -18.05 2.84 27.49
C ASP A 123 -17.33 1.48 27.64
N VAL A 124 -16.88 0.89 26.53
CA VAL A 124 -16.13 -0.38 26.55
C VAL A 124 -14.78 -0.23 27.26
N MET A 125 -14.06 0.87 27.03
CA MET A 125 -12.80 1.15 27.74
C MET A 125 -13.01 1.30 29.25
N GLN A 126 -14.11 1.92 29.68
CA GLN A 126 -14.43 2.02 31.10
C GLN A 126 -14.66 0.63 31.70
N LYS A 127 -15.47 -0.21 31.05
CA LYS A 127 -15.72 -1.59 31.49
C LYS A 127 -14.44 -2.43 31.54
N LEU A 128 -13.52 -2.24 30.58
CA LEU A 128 -12.23 -2.91 30.58
C LEU A 128 -11.38 -2.50 31.78
N ASN A 129 -11.31 -1.20 32.10
CA ASN A 129 -10.57 -0.70 33.25
C ASN A 129 -11.14 -1.24 34.58
N ASP A 130 -12.47 -1.27 34.69
CA ASP A 130 -13.15 -1.81 35.88
C ASP A 130 -12.85 -3.31 36.06
N ALA A 131 -12.93 -4.09 34.98
CA ALA A 131 -12.59 -5.52 35.00
C ALA A 131 -11.09 -5.76 35.30
N GLN A 132 -10.19 -4.91 34.79
CA GLN A 132 -8.77 -5.00 35.09
C GLN A 132 -8.48 -4.70 36.57
N ALA A 133 -9.17 -3.72 37.15
CA ALA A 133 -9.07 -3.43 38.58
C ALA A 133 -9.58 -4.60 39.44
N GLU A 134 -10.68 -5.22 39.03
CA GLU A 134 -11.24 -6.41 39.71
C GLU A 134 -10.27 -7.60 39.64
N ASN A 135 -9.72 -7.90 38.47
CA ASN A 135 -8.72 -8.95 38.29
C ASN A 135 -7.47 -8.72 39.15
N LYS A 136 -6.99 -7.47 39.25
CA LYS A 136 -5.87 -7.13 40.12
C LYS A 136 -6.19 -7.44 41.58
N ASN A 137 -7.38 -7.05 42.05
CA ASN A 137 -7.83 -7.33 43.42
C ASN A 137 -7.94 -8.84 43.68
N LEU A 138 -8.39 -9.63 42.71
CA LEU A 138 -8.47 -11.09 42.83
C LEU A 138 -7.08 -11.73 42.90
N ILE A 139 -6.13 -11.28 42.09
CA ILE A 139 -4.73 -11.73 42.12
C ILE A 139 -4.10 -11.41 43.47
N ASP A 140 -4.30 -10.19 43.99
CA ASP A 140 -3.77 -9.80 45.30
C ASP A 140 -4.34 -10.67 46.44
N ARG A 141 -5.65 -10.98 46.39
CA ARG A 141 -6.28 -11.92 47.36
C ARG A 141 -5.71 -13.33 47.25
N TRP A 142 -5.56 -13.83 46.03
CA TRP A 142 -5.03 -15.17 45.79
C TRP A 142 -3.57 -15.30 46.22
N MET A 143 -2.74 -14.29 45.95
CA MET A 143 -1.36 -14.25 46.44
C MET A 143 -1.30 -14.27 47.97
N LEU A 144 -2.17 -13.52 48.65
CA LEU A 144 -2.25 -13.52 50.11
C LEU A 144 -2.64 -14.90 50.67
N GLU A 145 -3.58 -15.61 50.03
CA GLU A 145 -3.92 -16.98 50.39
C GLU A 145 -2.74 -17.93 50.17
N LYS A 146 -2.04 -17.81 49.03
CA LYS A 146 -0.88 -18.64 48.74
C LYS A 146 0.30 -18.40 49.68
N MET A 147 0.50 -17.18 50.14
CA MET A 147 1.48 -16.88 51.18
C MET A 147 1.13 -17.58 52.50
N LYS A 148 -0.14 -17.56 52.91
CA LYS A 148 -0.60 -18.29 54.11
C LYS A 148 -0.43 -19.80 53.97
N ASP A 149 -0.71 -20.36 52.79
CA ASP A 149 -0.49 -21.78 52.53
C ASP A 149 1.01 -22.13 52.55
N ALA A 150 1.86 -21.27 52.01
CA ALA A 150 3.31 -21.44 52.04
C ALA A 150 3.89 -21.37 53.46
N GLU A 151 3.38 -20.46 54.31
CA GLU A 151 3.74 -20.39 55.73
C GLU A 151 3.39 -21.70 56.46
N LYS A 152 2.17 -22.22 56.28
CA LYS A 152 1.77 -23.52 56.85
C LYS A 152 2.65 -24.67 56.35
N LEU A 153 2.98 -24.68 55.05
CA LEU A 153 3.88 -25.68 54.48
C LEU A 153 5.30 -25.58 55.06
N ASN A 154 5.78 -24.36 55.30
CA ASN A 154 7.08 -24.14 55.95
C ASN A 154 7.08 -24.62 57.41
N GLU A 155 6.00 -24.39 58.16
CA GLU A 155 5.83 -24.93 59.51
C GLU A 155 5.86 -26.47 59.50
N VAL A 156 5.12 -27.09 58.57
CA VAL A 156 5.14 -28.54 58.39
C VAL A 156 6.53 -29.04 58.02
N ASN A 157 7.22 -28.37 57.09
CA ASN A 157 8.57 -28.73 56.68
C ASN A 157 9.58 -28.59 57.83
N ALA A 158 9.46 -27.57 58.68
CA ALA A 158 10.30 -27.42 59.86
C ALA A 158 10.12 -28.60 60.84
N LEU A 159 8.88 -29.05 61.06
CA LEU A 159 8.59 -30.25 61.86
C LEU A 159 9.16 -31.52 61.22
N TYR A 160 9.06 -31.65 59.89
CA TYR A 160 9.69 -32.76 59.16
C TYR A 160 11.21 -32.72 59.25
N GLU A 161 11.84 -31.54 59.18
CA GLU A 161 13.27 -31.36 59.32
C GLU A 161 13.74 -31.73 60.74
N GLU A 162 13.01 -31.35 61.79
CA GLU A 162 13.30 -31.77 63.17
C GLU A 162 13.20 -33.29 63.33
N MET A 163 12.15 -33.92 62.78
CA MET A 163 12.00 -35.37 62.77
C MET A 163 13.12 -36.07 61.98
N MET A 164 13.51 -35.50 60.83
CA MET A 164 14.61 -35.99 60.02
C MET A 164 15.98 -35.77 60.67
N GLN A 165 16.17 -34.71 61.46
CA GLN A 165 17.36 -34.50 62.26
C GLN A 165 17.48 -35.55 63.36
N GLN A 166 16.37 -35.92 64.02
CA GLN A 166 16.35 -37.04 64.98
C GLN A 166 16.71 -38.38 64.31
N LEU A 167 16.25 -38.63 63.08
CA LEU A 167 16.61 -39.83 62.29
C LEU A 167 18.03 -39.77 61.70
N LYS A 168 18.57 -38.57 61.46
CA LYS A 168 19.94 -38.34 61.00
C LYS A 168 20.95 -38.59 62.11
N VAL A 169 20.67 -38.24 63.36
CA VAL A 169 21.57 -38.54 64.50
C VAL A 169 21.78 -40.06 64.66
N SER A 170 20.80 -40.90 64.32
CA SER A 170 20.95 -42.37 64.36
C SER A 170 21.55 -42.99 63.09
N SER A 171 21.46 -42.33 61.94
CA SER A 171 21.92 -42.89 60.66
C SER A 171 23.25 -42.30 60.16
N ILE A 172 23.71 -41.17 60.70
CA ILE A 172 24.95 -40.49 60.28
C ILE A 172 26.21 -41.15 60.86
N GLU A 173 26.14 -41.92 61.95
CA GLU A 173 27.29 -42.71 62.41
C GLU A 173 27.69 -43.85 61.44
N GLN A 174 26.78 -44.33 60.60
CA GLN A 174 27.05 -45.47 59.70
C GLN A 174 27.41 -45.08 58.25
N LEU A 175 27.06 -43.89 57.79
CA LEU A 175 27.26 -43.48 56.38
C LEU A 175 28.47 -42.54 56.14
N ALA A 176 29.09 -42.00 57.20
CA ALA A 176 30.25 -41.11 57.10
C ALA A 176 31.61 -41.81 56.91
N ARG A 177 31.63 -43.01 56.30
CA ARG A 177 32.88 -43.70 55.89
C ARG A 177 32.98 -44.11 54.44
N GLN A 178 32.00 -43.83 53.58
CA GLN A 178 32.14 -44.12 52.15
C GLN A 178 31.55 -43.03 51.26
N LYS A 179 32.43 -42.50 50.39
CA LYS A 179 32.19 -41.67 49.21
C LYS A 179 32.08 -40.15 49.43
N ALA A 180 33.26 -39.56 49.61
CA ALA A 180 33.64 -38.37 48.85
C ALA A 180 34.16 -38.83 47.48
N ASP A 181 33.50 -38.41 46.39
CA ASP A 181 34.14 -37.85 45.19
C ASP A 181 33.09 -37.52 44.12
N GLY A 182 33.28 -36.37 43.48
CA GLY A 182 32.26 -35.61 42.78
C GLY A 182 31.86 -36.11 41.39
N VAL A 183 30.85 -35.46 40.82
CA VAL A 183 30.55 -35.50 39.38
C VAL A 183 29.99 -34.15 38.93
N VAL A 184 30.59 -33.68 37.85
CA VAL A 184 30.28 -32.53 36.99
C VAL A 184 28.85 -32.61 36.43
N ARG A 185 28.11 -31.49 36.45
CA ARG A 185 26.74 -31.42 35.92
C ARG A 185 26.69 -31.67 34.41
N GLN A 186 25.90 -32.69 34.05
CA GLN A 186 25.42 -32.94 32.69
C GLN A 186 24.47 -31.84 32.21
N ARG A 187 24.40 -31.69 30.88
CA ARG A 187 23.43 -30.87 30.15
C ARG A 187 22.03 -31.01 30.75
N GLU A 188 21.46 -29.89 31.17
CA GLU A 188 20.02 -29.79 31.47
C GLU A 188 19.25 -29.90 30.15
N ALA A 189 19.01 -31.14 29.72
CA ALA A 189 17.87 -31.48 28.88
C ALA A 189 16.66 -31.49 29.82
N GLY A 190 15.94 -30.37 29.86
CA GLY A 190 14.83 -30.20 30.78
C GLY A 190 13.87 -29.12 30.32
N TYR A 191 13.31 -29.27 29.10
CA TYR A 191 11.95 -28.79 28.74
C TYR A 191 11.56 -29.22 27.30
N CYS A 192 11.46 -30.52 27.01
CA CYS A 192 11.12 -30.98 25.65
C CYS A 192 10.17 -32.19 25.62
N ASP A 193 9.18 -32.31 26.52
CA ASP A 193 8.35 -33.52 26.59
C ASP A 193 6.97 -33.44 25.91
N ASP A 194 6.59 -32.34 25.26
CA ASP A 194 5.28 -32.22 24.60
C ASP A 194 5.34 -31.71 23.14
N ILE A 195 6.40 -32.02 22.38
CA ILE A 195 6.47 -31.68 20.95
C ILE A 195 6.14 -32.94 20.14
N PRO A 196 5.06 -32.96 19.34
CA PRO A 196 4.84 -34.05 18.40
C PRO A 196 5.96 -34.05 17.37
N ASP A 197 6.62 -35.20 17.17
CA ASP A 197 7.67 -35.38 16.17
C ASP A 197 7.22 -34.85 14.80
N SER A 198 8.04 -33.99 14.17
CA SER A 198 7.76 -33.52 12.80
C SER A 198 7.82 -34.71 11.86
N ALA A 199 6.71 -34.97 11.15
CA ALA A 199 6.71 -35.94 10.07
C ALA A 199 7.38 -35.35 8.84
N ILE A 200 8.16 -36.14 8.11
CA ILE A 200 8.69 -35.75 6.80
C ILE A 200 7.49 -35.70 5.85
N PRO A 201 7.12 -34.52 5.30
CA PRO A 201 6.03 -34.42 4.33
C PRO A 201 6.39 -35.27 3.11
N SER A 202 5.42 -36.00 2.56
CA SER A 202 5.68 -36.91 1.44
C SER A 202 4.79 -36.68 0.23
N ALA A 203 3.65 -36.00 0.40
CA ALA A 203 2.72 -35.71 -0.67
C ALA A 203 2.15 -34.29 -0.57
N CYS A 204 1.83 -33.70 -1.72
CA CYS A 204 1.08 -32.46 -1.79
C CYS A 204 -0.40 -32.74 -1.50
N LYS A 205 -0.94 -32.10 -0.45
CA LYS A 205 -2.35 -32.20 -0.07
C LYS A 205 -3.22 -31.22 -0.82
N HIS A 206 -2.74 -29.97 -0.96
CA HIS A 206 -3.48 -28.88 -1.58
C HIS A 206 -2.56 -28.06 -2.47
N VAL A 207 -3.05 -27.72 -3.66
CA VAL A 207 -2.44 -26.76 -4.57
C VAL A 207 -3.38 -25.56 -4.66
N LEU A 208 -2.90 -24.39 -4.22
CA LEU A 208 -3.69 -23.17 -4.10
C LEU A 208 -3.16 -22.12 -5.07
N HIS A 209 -3.99 -21.67 -6.02
CA HIS A 209 -3.70 -20.47 -6.81
C HIS A 209 -3.97 -19.24 -5.95
N ALA A 210 -2.95 -18.82 -5.20
CA ALA A 210 -3.11 -17.85 -4.13
C ALA A 210 -3.10 -16.41 -4.64
N HIS A 211 -2.28 -16.07 -5.63
CA HIS A 211 -2.11 -14.68 -6.07
C HIS A 211 -2.01 -14.58 -7.60
N ASP A 212 -2.53 -13.48 -8.16
CA ASP A 212 -2.45 -13.17 -9.60
C ASP A 212 -1.06 -12.56 -9.94
N GLY A 213 -0.01 -13.30 -9.60
CA GLY A 213 1.39 -12.89 -9.62
C GLY A 213 2.18 -13.58 -8.51
N GLY A 214 3.51 -13.58 -8.58
CA GLY A 214 4.35 -14.35 -7.65
C GLY A 214 4.05 -14.13 -6.17
N CYS A 215 4.26 -15.17 -5.36
CA CYS A 215 4.09 -15.12 -3.92
C CYS A 215 5.46 -14.91 -3.26
N GLY A 216 5.70 -13.70 -2.75
CA GLY A 216 7.00 -13.30 -2.22
C GLY A 216 7.36 -14.02 -0.92
N SER A 217 6.37 -14.26 -0.05
CA SER A 217 6.59 -14.90 1.25
C SER A 217 5.32 -15.56 1.76
N ILE A 218 5.51 -16.62 2.55
CA ILE A 218 4.47 -17.34 3.28
C ILE A 218 4.91 -17.56 4.73
N SER A 219 3.96 -17.59 5.66
CA SER A 219 4.24 -17.83 7.08
C SER A 219 3.04 -18.49 7.77
N PHE A 220 3.31 -19.33 8.76
CA PHE A 220 2.27 -19.92 9.60
C PHE A 220 2.00 -19.04 10.82
N GLU A 221 0.74 -18.97 11.25
CA GLU A 221 0.42 -18.46 12.58
C GLU A 221 1.00 -19.38 13.67
N HIS A 222 1.35 -18.81 14.82
CA HIS A 222 2.06 -19.54 15.88
C HIS A 222 1.19 -20.57 16.62
N SER A 223 -0.13 -20.35 16.71
CA SER A 223 -1.04 -21.17 17.52
C SER A 223 -2.12 -21.88 16.71
N SER A 224 -2.09 -21.75 15.39
CA SER A 224 -3.12 -22.26 14.49
C SER A 224 -2.46 -22.94 13.29
N ASN A 225 -3.24 -23.70 12.52
CA ASN A 225 -2.78 -24.20 11.22
C ASN A 225 -3.16 -23.23 10.08
N ASN A 226 -3.32 -21.94 10.37
CA ASN A 226 -3.56 -20.95 9.33
C ASN A 226 -2.25 -20.59 8.64
N LEU A 227 -2.29 -20.56 7.31
CA LEU A 227 -1.20 -20.12 6.47
C LEU A 227 -1.48 -18.71 5.96
N ILE A 228 -0.48 -17.84 6.02
CA ILE A 228 -0.55 -16.47 5.52
C ILE A 228 0.35 -16.36 4.30
N SER A 229 -0.15 -15.74 3.23
CA SER A 229 0.58 -15.55 1.98
C SER A 229 0.55 -14.10 1.52
N GLY A 230 1.68 -13.62 1.02
CA GLY A 230 1.83 -12.27 0.48
C GLY A 230 2.22 -12.32 -1.00
N GLY A 231 1.54 -11.53 -1.83
CA GLY A 231 1.69 -11.61 -3.28
C GLY A 231 2.08 -10.30 -3.96
N HIS A 232 2.46 -10.43 -5.24
CA HIS A 232 2.63 -9.31 -6.16
C HIS A 232 1.31 -8.59 -6.49
N ASP A 233 0.16 -9.24 -6.24
CA ASP A 233 -1.19 -8.67 -6.38
C ASP A 233 -1.53 -7.61 -5.30
N ARG A 234 -0.59 -7.32 -4.39
CA ARG A 234 -0.73 -6.34 -3.31
C ARG A 234 -1.72 -6.77 -2.22
N ALA A 235 -2.01 -8.07 -2.14
CA ALA A 235 -2.84 -8.64 -1.10
C ALA A 235 -2.03 -9.54 -0.17
N VAL A 236 -2.51 -9.65 1.06
CA VAL A 236 -2.13 -10.73 1.97
C VAL A 236 -3.36 -11.60 2.18
N LYS A 237 -3.24 -12.91 2.09
CA LYS A 237 -4.35 -13.87 2.21
C LYS A 237 -4.09 -14.83 3.35
N ILE A 238 -5.13 -15.15 4.12
CA ILE A 238 -5.09 -16.11 5.22
C ILE A 238 -5.91 -17.33 4.80
N TRP A 239 -5.29 -18.50 4.87
CA TRP A 239 -5.80 -19.79 4.43
C TRP A 239 -5.87 -20.75 5.61
N ASP A 240 -6.85 -21.65 5.59
CA ASP A 240 -6.82 -22.82 6.47
C ASP A 240 -5.97 -23.92 5.80
N ALA A 241 -4.83 -24.28 6.39
CA ALA A 241 -3.93 -25.25 5.77
C ALA A 241 -4.46 -26.69 5.80
N ASN A 242 -5.48 -27.00 6.62
CA ASN A 242 -6.10 -28.33 6.61
C ASN A 242 -7.03 -28.53 5.41
N THR A 243 -7.85 -27.51 5.12
CA THR A 243 -8.89 -27.58 4.10
C THR A 243 -8.48 -26.94 2.77
N GLY A 244 -7.42 -26.11 2.77
CA GLY A 244 -7.02 -25.32 1.61
C GLY A 244 -7.93 -24.13 1.32
N THR A 245 -8.88 -23.81 2.21
CA THR A 245 -9.86 -22.75 1.96
C THR A 245 -9.34 -21.37 2.35
N LEU A 246 -9.59 -20.36 1.51
CA LEU A 246 -9.34 -18.95 1.82
C LEU A 246 -10.29 -18.48 2.93
N ARG A 247 -9.74 -18.01 4.05
CA ARG A 247 -10.52 -17.46 5.17
C ARG A 247 -10.69 -15.95 5.06
N GLN A 248 -9.62 -15.23 4.71
CA GLN A 248 -9.62 -13.77 4.76
C GLN A 248 -8.62 -13.19 3.76
N THR A 249 -8.93 -12.01 3.21
CA THR A 249 -8.02 -11.24 2.36
C THR A 249 -7.80 -9.86 2.96
N LEU A 250 -6.56 -9.56 3.30
CA LEU A 250 -6.09 -8.28 3.80
C LEU A 250 -5.69 -7.41 2.61
N ARG A 251 -6.37 -6.28 2.45
CA ARG A 251 -6.15 -5.31 1.35
C ARG A 251 -5.64 -3.98 1.89
N GLY A 252 -5.25 -3.10 0.97
CA GLY A 252 -4.82 -1.72 1.27
C GLY A 252 -3.31 -1.49 1.16
N SER A 253 -2.51 -2.51 0.83
CA SER A 253 -1.11 -2.28 0.45
C SER A 253 -1.02 -1.65 -0.94
N VAL A 254 -0.02 -0.78 -1.14
CA VAL A 254 0.12 0.02 -2.36
C VAL A 254 1.02 -0.67 -3.40
N SER A 255 1.85 -1.63 -2.98
CA SER A 255 2.79 -2.38 -3.83
C SER A 255 2.94 -3.82 -3.36
N SER A 256 3.67 -4.65 -4.13
CA SER A 256 3.87 -6.07 -3.87
C SER A 256 4.37 -6.34 -2.45
N ILE A 257 3.89 -7.41 -1.84
CA ILE A 257 4.36 -7.87 -0.53
C ILE A 257 5.56 -8.78 -0.76
N LEU A 258 6.73 -8.35 -0.28
CA LEU A 258 8.00 -9.06 -0.46
C LEU A 258 8.29 -10.00 0.70
N ASP A 259 7.87 -9.65 1.91
CA ASP A 259 8.04 -10.49 3.09
C ASP A 259 6.92 -10.33 4.11
N LEU A 260 6.75 -11.33 4.97
CA LEU A 260 5.68 -11.40 5.96
C LEU A 260 6.19 -11.79 7.34
N ALA A 261 5.60 -11.18 8.36
CA ALA A 261 5.75 -11.60 9.76
C ALA A 261 4.41 -11.60 10.47
N VAL A 262 4.29 -12.42 11.51
CA VAL A 262 3.11 -12.50 12.37
C VAL A 262 3.55 -12.31 13.80
N THR A 263 2.83 -11.49 14.57
CA THR A 263 3.11 -11.35 16.00
C THR A 263 2.84 -12.67 16.72
N HIS A 264 3.58 -12.96 17.80
CA HIS A 264 3.44 -14.22 18.53
C HIS A 264 2.02 -14.48 19.10
N ASP A 265 1.23 -13.41 19.33
CA ASP A 265 -0.16 -13.47 19.77
C ASP A 265 -1.16 -13.61 18.61
N ASN A 266 -0.68 -13.73 17.37
CA ASN A 266 -1.42 -13.82 16.10
C ASN A 266 -2.41 -12.66 15.87
N LYS A 267 -2.26 -11.54 16.58
CA LYS A 267 -3.15 -10.39 16.41
C LYS A 267 -2.80 -9.56 15.18
N PHE A 268 -1.52 -9.46 14.86
CA PHE A 268 -1.05 -8.62 13.77
C PHE A 268 -0.27 -9.40 12.72
N VAL A 269 -0.62 -9.11 11.47
CA VAL A 269 0.14 -9.54 10.28
C VAL A 269 0.88 -8.31 9.77
N ILE A 270 2.19 -8.43 9.57
CA ILE A 270 3.04 -7.38 9.03
C ILE A 270 3.51 -7.78 7.65
N GLY A 271 3.28 -6.90 6.67
CA GLY A 271 3.79 -7.06 5.31
C GLY A 271 4.84 -6.01 4.99
N ALA A 272 6.02 -6.48 4.61
CA ALA A 272 7.05 -5.67 3.99
C ALA A 272 6.69 -5.44 2.52
N SER A 273 6.55 -4.17 2.11
CA SER A 273 6.12 -3.83 0.75
C SER A 273 7.25 -3.24 -0.09
N GLY A 274 7.17 -3.51 -1.40
CA GLY A 274 8.00 -2.85 -2.42
C GLY A 274 7.71 -1.35 -2.59
N SER A 275 6.78 -0.76 -1.82
CA SER A 275 6.54 0.69 -1.77
C SER A 275 7.35 1.40 -0.68
N ASN A 276 8.35 0.75 -0.09
CA ASN A 276 9.21 1.30 0.98
C ASN A 276 8.46 1.49 2.32
N HIS A 277 7.32 0.81 2.48
CA HIS A 277 6.48 0.86 3.66
C HIS A 277 6.27 -0.54 4.23
N LEU A 278 5.99 -0.60 5.52
CA LEU A 278 5.40 -1.79 6.12
C LEU A 278 3.95 -1.51 6.48
N PHE A 279 3.09 -2.48 6.22
CA PHE A 279 1.68 -2.43 6.59
C PHE A 279 1.42 -3.44 7.70
N VAL A 280 0.71 -3.00 8.74
CA VAL A 280 0.34 -3.82 9.89
C VAL A 280 -1.16 -3.96 9.88
N TRP A 281 -1.65 -5.16 9.61
CA TRP A 281 -3.07 -5.50 9.66
C TRP A 281 -3.42 -6.18 10.96
N GLU A 282 -4.60 -5.88 11.49
CA GLU A 282 -5.21 -6.68 12.54
C GLU A 282 -5.90 -7.90 11.93
N SER A 283 -5.51 -9.10 12.39
CA SER A 283 -5.98 -10.39 11.84
C SER A 283 -7.51 -10.52 11.92
N SER A 284 -8.11 -10.16 13.06
CA SER A 284 -9.56 -10.29 13.28
C SER A 284 -10.41 -9.38 12.38
N SER A 285 -9.98 -8.14 12.15
CA SER A 285 -10.77 -7.13 11.44
C SER A 285 -10.38 -6.94 9.98
N ALA A 286 -9.25 -7.50 9.54
CA ALA A 286 -8.59 -7.24 8.25
C ALA A 286 -8.25 -5.77 7.97
N ARG A 287 -8.28 -4.90 8.98
CA ARG A 287 -8.01 -3.46 8.81
C ARG A 287 -6.54 -3.16 9.03
N ILE A 288 -6.02 -2.19 8.27
CA ILE A 288 -4.68 -1.64 8.51
C ILE A 288 -4.73 -0.83 9.81
N ARG A 289 -3.94 -1.26 10.79
CA ARG A 289 -3.72 -0.55 12.05
C ARG A 289 -2.62 0.49 11.92
N HIS A 290 -1.52 0.12 11.27
CA HIS A 290 -0.38 1.02 11.04
C HIS A 290 0.14 0.91 9.60
N SER A 291 0.51 2.06 9.05
CA SER A 291 1.39 2.17 7.89
C SER A 291 2.71 2.75 8.38
N LEU A 292 3.74 1.92 8.45
CA LEU A 292 5.05 2.26 8.99
C LEU A 292 5.91 2.85 7.87
N THR A 293 6.09 4.17 7.91
CA THR A 293 6.86 4.95 6.93
C THR A 293 8.23 5.33 7.50
N GLY A 294 9.28 5.21 6.69
CA GLY A 294 10.62 5.66 7.09
C GLY A 294 11.77 5.03 6.33
N HIS A 295 11.54 3.92 5.62
CA HIS A 295 12.50 3.40 4.64
C HIS A 295 12.47 4.22 3.35
N ALA A 296 13.63 4.37 2.71
CA ALA A 296 13.80 5.12 1.47
C ALA A 296 13.75 4.23 0.21
N ASP A 297 13.84 2.91 0.37
CA ASP A 297 13.77 1.91 -0.70
C ASP A 297 13.01 0.64 -0.23
N LYS A 298 12.87 -0.34 -1.11
CA LYS A 298 12.06 -1.55 -0.94
C LYS A 298 12.39 -2.27 0.36
N VAL A 299 11.35 -2.53 1.17
CA VAL A 299 11.48 -3.32 2.38
C VAL A 299 11.50 -4.80 1.98
N CYS A 300 12.65 -5.44 2.20
CA CYS A 300 12.91 -6.80 1.71
C CYS A 300 12.83 -7.86 2.80
N GLY A 301 12.86 -7.47 4.07
CA GLY A 301 12.73 -8.40 5.20
C GLY A 301 11.95 -7.80 6.34
N VAL A 302 11.17 -8.63 7.02
CA VAL A 302 10.46 -8.26 8.25
C VAL A 302 10.39 -9.45 9.21
N ASP A 303 10.54 -9.18 10.50
CA ASP A 303 10.30 -10.18 11.55
C ASP A 303 9.71 -9.53 12.82
N ALA A 304 9.00 -10.32 13.62
CA ALA A 304 8.31 -9.88 14.82
C ALA A 304 8.77 -10.65 16.07
N GLY A 305 8.69 -10.01 17.23
CA GLY A 305 9.06 -10.64 18.50
C GLY A 305 8.23 -11.88 18.84
N ARG A 306 8.92 -12.97 19.20
CA ARG A 306 8.30 -14.22 19.65
C ARG A 306 7.74 -14.19 21.07
N HIS A 307 8.19 -13.24 21.89
CA HIS A 307 7.75 -13.08 23.29
C HIS A 307 7.01 -11.76 23.54
N SER A 308 6.99 -10.86 22.55
CA SER A 308 6.28 -9.59 22.65
C SER A 308 5.75 -9.19 21.28
N ALA A 309 4.45 -8.86 21.22
CA ALA A 309 3.78 -8.39 20.00
C ALA A 309 4.03 -6.89 19.76
N ARG A 310 4.94 -6.29 20.54
CA ARG A 310 5.19 -4.85 20.52
C ARG A 310 6.23 -4.47 19.47
N HIS A 311 7.27 -5.27 19.28
CA HIS A 311 8.42 -4.88 18.46
C HIS A 311 8.49 -5.67 17.17
N VAL A 312 8.82 -4.95 16.10
CA VAL A 312 9.01 -5.48 14.74
C VAL A 312 10.33 -4.94 14.22
N VAL A 313 11.07 -5.77 13.50
CA VAL A 313 12.28 -5.35 12.80
C VAL A 313 12.04 -5.45 11.30
N SER A 314 12.53 -4.46 10.56
CA SER A 314 12.51 -4.49 9.10
C SER A 314 13.88 -4.17 8.52
N ALA A 315 14.12 -4.69 7.32
CA ALA A 315 15.31 -4.45 6.54
C ALA A 315 14.94 -4.05 5.11
N ALA A 316 15.69 -3.11 4.54
CA ALA A 316 15.42 -2.59 3.21
C ALA A 316 16.69 -2.41 2.35
N TYR A 317 16.48 -2.14 1.07
CA TYR A 317 17.53 -1.80 0.10
C TYR A 317 18.09 -0.37 0.24
N ASP A 318 17.69 0.34 1.30
CA ASP A 318 18.21 1.66 1.65
C ASP A 318 19.40 1.58 2.62
N HIS A 319 20.01 0.39 2.74
CA HIS A 319 21.08 0.08 3.69
C HIS A 319 20.70 0.20 5.18
N THR A 320 19.40 0.31 5.52
CA THR A 320 18.96 0.42 6.91
C THR A 320 18.19 -0.79 7.42
N ILE A 321 18.33 -1.02 8.73
CA ILE A 321 17.49 -1.92 9.52
C ILE A 321 16.77 -1.06 10.55
N LYS A 322 15.45 -1.20 10.65
CA LYS A 322 14.62 -0.37 11.55
C LYS A 322 13.91 -1.23 12.58
N LEU A 323 13.91 -0.76 13.82
CA LEU A 323 13.13 -1.33 14.92
C LEU A 323 11.90 -0.46 15.15
N TRP A 324 10.73 -1.05 15.11
CA TRP A 324 9.44 -0.39 15.24
C TRP A 324 8.76 -0.81 16.54
N ASP A 325 8.03 0.12 17.15
CA ASP A 325 7.16 -0.15 18.28
C ASP A 325 5.71 -0.03 17.84
N LEU A 326 5.02 -1.17 17.68
CA LEU A 326 3.62 -1.26 17.23
C LEU A 326 2.64 -0.67 18.23
N GLN A 327 3.00 -0.53 19.51
CA GLN A 327 2.13 0.15 20.47
C GLN A 327 2.14 1.66 20.21
N LYS A 328 3.30 2.19 19.83
CA LYS A 328 3.49 3.63 19.58
C LYS A 328 3.27 4.03 18.13
N GLY A 329 3.41 3.10 17.19
CA GLY A 329 3.23 3.30 15.76
C GLY A 329 4.39 3.99 15.05
N TYR A 330 5.60 4.03 15.64
CA TYR A 330 6.76 4.69 15.05
C TYR A 330 8.07 3.89 15.19
N CYS A 331 9.06 4.28 14.38
CA CYS A 331 10.42 3.73 14.41
C CYS A 331 11.15 4.20 15.68
N VAL A 332 11.59 3.24 16.51
CA VAL A 332 12.32 3.52 17.75
C VAL A 332 13.82 3.57 17.52
N ASN A 333 14.35 2.78 16.59
CA ASN A 333 15.77 2.76 16.27
C ASN A 333 16.01 2.52 14.78
N THR A 334 17.04 3.16 14.22
CA THR A 334 17.51 2.95 12.84
C THR A 334 18.99 2.60 12.88
N ILE A 335 19.31 1.41 12.39
CA ILE A 335 20.66 0.89 12.24
C ILE A 335 21.06 1.06 10.79
N ILE A 336 22.23 1.66 10.56
CA ILE A 336 22.80 1.82 9.22
C ILE A 336 23.83 0.72 9.03
N SER A 337 23.72 0.01 7.92
CA SER A 337 24.62 -1.07 7.54
C SER A 337 25.37 -0.71 6.25
N ILE A 338 26.50 -1.36 6.00
CA ILE A 338 27.34 -1.05 4.84
C ILE A 338 26.77 -1.67 3.56
N SER A 339 26.19 -2.87 3.67
CA SER A 339 25.60 -3.61 2.54
C SER A 339 24.08 -3.69 2.67
N ASN A 340 23.39 -3.74 1.53
CA ASN A 340 21.95 -4.01 1.50
C ASN A 340 21.60 -5.29 2.25
N CYS A 341 20.46 -5.25 2.94
CA CYS A 341 19.96 -6.33 3.78
C CYS A 341 18.73 -6.97 3.12
N ASN A 342 18.84 -8.25 2.75
CA ASN A 342 17.74 -8.99 2.10
C ASN A 342 16.82 -9.67 3.12
N ALA A 343 17.33 -9.97 4.32
CA ALA A 343 16.66 -10.80 5.30
C ALA A 343 17.00 -10.35 6.71
N VAL A 344 16.03 -10.39 7.60
CA VAL A 344 16.20 -10.02 9.00
C VAL A 344 15.46 -11.01 9.89
N ALA A 345 15.98 -11.26 11.08
CA ALA A 345 15.31 -12.05 12.11
C ALA A 345 15.52 -11.41 13.48
N TYR A 346 14.48 -11.43 14.32
CA TYR A 346 14.51 -10.83 15.65
C TYR A 346 14.75 -11.89 16.72
N GLY A 347 15.77 -11.66 17.54
CA GLY A 347 16.21 -12.56 18.60
C GLY A 347 15.10 -12.86 19.61
N LEU A 348 15.15 -14.06 20.19
CA LEU A 348 14.21 -14.46 21.25
C LEU A 348 14.40 -13.65 22.54
N ASP A 349 15.60 -13.11 22.75
CA ASP A 349 15.88 -12.18 23.84
C ASP A 349 15.15 -10.82 23.69
N GLY A 350 14.56 -10.55 22.52
CA GLY A 350 13.91 -9.28 22.20
C GLY A 350 14.90 -8.11 22.16
N LEU A 351 16.19 -8.37 22.08
CA LEU A 351 17.23 -7.35 22.05
C LEU A 351 18.14 -7.50 20.85
N THR A 352 18.34 -8.72 20.36
CA THR A 352 19.30 -9.01 19.31
C THR A 352 18.64 -9.03 17.93
N ILE A 353 19.32 -8.52 16.91
CA ILE A 353 18.85 -8.51 15.52
C ILE A 353 19.87 -9.24 14.64
N TRP A 354 19.40 -10.18 13.84
CA TRP A 354 20.19 -10.88 12.83
C TRP A 354 19.85 -10.36 11.45
N SER A 355 20.86 -10.17 10.61
CA SER A 355 20.67 -9.61 9.27
C SER A 355 21.56 -10.29 8.25
N GLY A 356 20.94 -10.69 7.14
CA GLY A 356 21.59 -11.33 6.00
C GLY A 356 21.76 -10.33 4.86
N HIS A 357 23.00 -10.13 4.44
CA HIS A 357 23.36 -9.06 3.52
C HIS A 357 23.76 -9.55 2.12
N VAL A 358 23.68 -8.63 1.14
CA VAL A 358 24.06 -8.88 -0.26
C VAL A 358 25.55 -9.21 -0.43
N ASP A 359 26.40 -8.74 0.49
CA ASP A 359 27.83 -9.06 0.53
C ASP A 359 28.16 -10.48 1.02
N GLY A 360 27.15 -11.27 1.41
CA GLY A 360 27.32 -12.64 1.90
C GLY A 360 27.52 -12.75 3.41
N ASN A 361 27.51 -11.63 4.13
CA ASN A 361 27.75 -11.63 5.56
C ASN A 361 26.45 -11.70 6.37
N LEU A 362 26.51 -12.45 7.47
CA LEU A 362 25.53 -12.45 8.54
C LEU A 362 26.03 -11.51 9.64
N ARG A 363 25.22 -10.51 9.99
CA ARG A 363 25.55 -9.53 11.02
C ARG A 363 24.59 -9.61 12.19
N LEU A 364 25.16 -9.50 13.38
CA LEU A 364 24.48 -9.50 14.66
C LEU A 364 24.52 -8.11 15.26
N TRP A 365 23.37 -7.56 15.62
CA TRP A 365 23.25 -6.21 16.16
C TRP A 365 22.57 -6.21 17.52
N ASP A 366 22.97 -5.29 18.38
CA ASP A 366 22.20 -4.89 19.54
C ASP A 366 21.08 -3.94 19.08
N GLY A 367 19.84 -4.39 19.14
CA GLY A 367 18.66 -3.63 18.74
C GLY A 367 18.41 -2.38 19.58
N ARG A 368 18.92 -2.32 20.82
CA ARG A 368 18.78 -1.13 21.67
C ARG A 368 19.80 -0.05 21.32
N SER A 369 21.08 -0.40 21.20
CA SER A 369 22.14 0.56 20.91
C SER A 369 22.39 0.79 19.42
N GLY A 370 21.94 -0.13 18.57
CA GLY A 370 22.23 -0.17 17.15
C GLY A 370 23.67 -0.56 16.80
N LYS A 371 24.46 -1.03 17.77
CA LYS A 371 25.85 -1.42 17.55
C LYS A 371 25.96 -2.81 16.95
N LEU A 372 26.92 -2.97 16.05
CA LEU A 372 27.34 -4.29 15.55
C LEU A 372 28.01 -5.06 16.69
N LEU A 373 27.47 -6.23 17.01
CA LEU A 373 27.99 -7.15 18.01
C LEU A 373 28.98 -8.13 17.38
N SER A 374 28.64 -8.68 16.21
CA SER A 374 29.47 -9.64 15.49
C SER A 374 29.14 -9.67 14.00
N GLU A 375 30.09 -10.11 13.20
CA GLU A 375 29.97 -10.28 11.76
C GLU A 375 30.64 -11.59 11.34
N VAL A 376 29.94 -12.37 10.52
CA VAL A 376 30.39 -13.68 10.06
C VAL A 376 30.18 -13.77 8.55
N ALA A 377 31.21 -14.22 7.82
CA ALA A 377 31.09 -14.56 6.41
C ALA A 377 30.26 -15.85 6.29
N ALA A 378 28.95 -15.69 6.09
CA ALA A 378 28.03 -16.82 6.07
C ALA A 378 27.99 -17.51 4.70
N HIS A 379 28.14 -16.74 3.62
CA HIS A 379 28.03 -17.22 2.25
C HIS A 379 29.06 -16.54 1.35
N SER A 380 29.43 -17.22 0.26
CA SER A 380 30.33 -16.66 -0.77
C SER A 380 29.62 -15.70 -1.72
N GLN A 381 28.29 -15.65 -1.66
CA GLN A 381 27.42 -14.73 -2.40
C GLN A 381 26.32 -14.21 -1.48
N SER A 382 25.48 -13.31 -1.98
CA SER A 382 24.35 -12.70 -1.28
C SER A 382 23.55 -13.69 -0.42
N VAL A 383 23.35 -13.34 0.85
CA VAL A 383 22.43 -14.04 1.77
C VAL A 383 20.99 -13.70 1.35
N THR A 384 20.14 -14.71 1.23
CA THR A 384 18.75 -14.58 0.77
C THR A 384 17.73 -14.75 1.88
N SER A 385 18.07 -15.49 2.95
CA SER A 385 17.20 -15.67 4.11
C SER A 385 17.98 -15.84 5.40
N VAL A 386 17.33 -15.47 6.50
CA VAL A 386 17.78 -15.69 7.87
C VAL A 386 16.55 -16.15 8.66
N ALA A 387 16.66 -17.27 9.36
CA ALA A 387 15.59 -17.81 10.20
C ALA A 387 16.14 -18.30 11.54
N ILE A 388 15.57 -17.84 12.64
CA ILE A 388 15.96 -18.27 13.99
C ILE A 388 15.10 -19.46 14.41
N SER A 389 15.76 -20.48 14.98
CA SER A 389 15.12 -21.68 15.48
C SER A 389 14.18 -21.40 16.67
N ARG A 390 13.29 -22.33 17.00
CA ARG A 390 12.29 -22.11 18.06
C ARG A 390 12.92 -22.03 19.46
N SER A 391 13.99 -22.80 19.68
CA SER A 391 14.83 -22.77 20.87
C SER A 391 15.71 -21.52 20.95
N GLY A 392 15.94 -20.86 19.81
CA GLY A 392 16.81 -19.69 19.69
C GLY A 392 18.30 -20.02 19.73
N ASN A 393 18.66 -21.30 19.72
CA ASN A 393 20.04 -21.74 19.75
C ASN A 393 20.65 -21.83 18.35
N MET A 394 19.84 -21.85 17.29
CA MET A 394 20.32 -21.97 15.93
C MET A 394 19.78 -20.89 15.00
N VAL A 395 20.59 -20.51 14.01
CA VAL A 395 20.22 -19.60 12.92
C VAL A 395 20.48 -20.28 11.58
N LEU A 396 19.45 -20.40 10.75
CA LEU A 396 19.55 -20.88 9.39
C LEU A 396 19.73 -19.69 8.44
N THR A 397 20.76 -19.73 7.61
CA THR A 397 20.98 -18.79 6.51
C THR A 397 20.99 -19.51 5.17
N SER A 398 20.46 -18.86 4.14
CA SER A 398 20.55 -19.33 2.75
C SER A 398 21.31 -18.32 1.90
N GLY A 399 22.08 -18.79 0.93
CA GLY A 399 22.85 -17.94 0.03
C GLY A 399 22.63 -18.25 -1.45
N ARG A 400 22.92 -17.27 -2.31
CA ARG A 400 22.95 -17.45 -3.77
C ARG A 400 24.05 -18.41 -4.25
N ASP A 401 24.94 -18.82 -3.34
CA ASP A 401 25.88 -19.92 -3.55
C ASP A 401 25.25 -21.32 -3.43
N ASN A 402 23.92 -21.40 -3.27
CA ASN A 402 23.13 -22.62 -3.19
C ASN A 402 23.50 -23.50 -1.98
N VAL A 403 23.86 -22.84 -0.88
CA VAL A 403 24.14 -23.47 0.41
C VAL A 403 23.16 -22.95 1.43
N HIS A 404 22.73 -23.83 2.33
CA HIS A 404 21.97 -23.48 3.52
C HIS A 404 22.81 -23.80 4.75
N ASN A 405 23.26 -22.78 5.47
CA ASN A 405 24.14 -22.93 6.63
C ASN A 405 23.34 -22.77 7.92
N LEU A 406 23.56 -23.67 8.88
CA LEU A 406 22.96 -23.66 10.20
C LEU A 406 24.05 -23.32 11.22
N PHE A 407 23.91 -22.17 11.87
CA PHE A 407 24.84 -21.66 12.85
C PHE A 407 24.35 -21.93 14.27
N ASP A 408 25.26 -22.25 15.19
CA ASP A 408 25.00 -22.15 16.63
C ASP A 408 25.10 -20.66 17.03
N VAL A 409 24.07 -20.14 17.68
CA VAL A 409 23.95 -18.73 18.07
C VAL A 409 25.03 -18.30 19.06
N ARG A 410 25.47 -19.21 19.94
CA ARG A 410 26.44 -18.91 21.00
C ARG A 410 27.86 -18.89 20.47
N THR A 411 28.20 -19.78 19.54
CA THR A 411 29.57 -19.89 19.00
C THR A 411 29.74 -19.15 17.67
N LEU A 412 28.64 -18.90 16.95
CA LEU A 412 28.64 -18.38 15.58
C LEU A 412 29.38 -19.28 14.59
N GLU A 413 29.50 -20.57 14.91
CA GLU A 413 30.10 -21.58 14.04
C GLU A 413 29.02 -22.34 13.25
N ILE A 414 29.38 -22.76 12.05
CA ILE A 414 28.51 -23.59 11.20
C ILE A 414 28.44 -24.99 11.79
N CYS A 415 27.27 -25.39 12.26
CA CYS A 415 26.98 -26.75 12.75
C CYS A 415 26.44 -27.67 11.66
N GLY A 416 25.90 -27.11 10.57
CA GLY A 416 25.43 -27.87 9.41
C GLY A 416 25.48 -27.03 8.15
N ALA A 417 25.88 -27.64 7.03
CA ALA A 417 25.87 -27.02 5.71
C ALA A 417 25.14 -27.96 4.75
N PHE A 418 23.95 -27.56 4.31
CA PHE A 418 23.07 -28.38 3.49
C PHE A 418 23.19 -27.98 2.03
N ARG A 419 23.39 -29.00 1.19
CA ARG A 419 23.46 -28.87 -0.28
C ARG A 419 22.68 -30.02 -0.89
N GLY A 420 21.95 -29.74 -1.97
CA GLY A 420 21.25 -30.76 -2.75
C GLY A 420 21.84 -30.81 -4.15
N ASN A 421 22.02 -32.00 -4.72
CA ASN A 421 22.35 -32.13 -6.13
C ASN A 421 21.21 -31.54 -6.95
N GLY A 422 21.45 -30.41 -7.62
CA GLY A 422 20.44 -29.70 -8.41
C GLY A 422 19.71 -28.58 -7.66
N ASN A 423 19.79 -28.52 -6.32
CA ASN A 423 19.18 -27.42 -5.55
C ASN A 423 19.84 -26.09 -5.95
N ARG A 424 19.01 -25.15 -6.43
CA ARG A 424 19.44 -23.79 -6.76
C ARG A 424 18.49 -22.81 -6.13
N VAL A 425 18.99 -21.90 -5.31
CA VAL A 425 18.17 -20.85 -4.74
C VAL A 425 17.54 -20.03 -5.87
N ALA A 426 16.23 -19.79 -5.83
CA ALA A 426 15.50 -19.19 -6.95
C ALA A 426 15.74 -17.68 -7.10
N SER A 427 15.86 -16.96 -5.98
CA SER A 427 15.97 -15.49 -5.99
C SER A 427 16.70 -14.95 -4.76
N ASN A 428 16.99 -13.64 -4.75
CA ASN A 428 17.57 -12.95 -3.58
C ASN A 428 16.59 -12.86 -2.39
N TRP A 429 15.31 -13.15 -2.61
CA TRP A 429 14.26 -13.14 -1.58
C TRP A 429 13.82 -14.54 -1.21
N SER A 430 14.53 -15.58 -1.67
CA SER A 430 14.14 -16.94 -1.36
C SER A 430 14.31 -17.23 0.13
N ARG A 431 13.26 -17.79 0.76
CA ARG A 431 13.17 -18.07 2.19
C ARG A 431 13.19 -19.57 2.48
N SER A 432 14.20 -20.02 3.22
CA SER A 432 14.26 -21.35 3.83
C SER A 432 13.65 -21.34 5.24
N CYS A 433 13.22 -22.50 5.73
CA CYS A 433 12.68 -22.65 7.08
C CYS A 433 13.28 -23.85 7.83
N ILE A 434 13.18 -23.79 9.16
CA ILE A 434 13.50 -24.88 10.08
C ILE A 434 12.17 -25.44 10.60
N SER A 435 12.07 -26.76 10.77
CA SER A 435 10.91 -27.40 11.39
C SER A 435 10.76 -27.00 12.85
N GLY A 436 9.53 -27.10 13.39
CA GLY A 436 9.24 -26.69 14.78
C GLY A 436 10.03 -27.45 15.85
N ASP A 437 10.40 -28.71 15.57
CA ASP A 437 11.24 -29.57 16.40
C ASP A 437 12.75 -29.47 16.09
N GLU A 438 13.13 -28.60 15.15
CA GLU A 438 14.53 -28.34 14.76
C GLU A 438 15.27 -29.54 14.15
N ARG A 439 14.53 -30.57 13.74
CA ARG A 439 15.11 -31.78 13.11
C ARG A 439 15.26 -31.68 11.61
N PHE A 440 14.55 -30.75 10.95
CA PHE A 440 14.56 -30.62 9.51
C PHE A 440 14.74 -29.17 9.06
N VAL A 441 15.38 -29.02 7.91
CA VAL A 441 15.48 -27.76 7.15
C VAL A 441 14.80 -27.97 5.81
N ALA A 442 13.99 -27.01 5.37
CA ALA A 442 13.40 -27.02 4.05
C ALA A 442 13.81 -25.78 3.25
N ALA A 443 14.10 -25.97 1.96
CA ALA A 443 14.36 -24.89 1.04
C ALA A 443 13.82 -25.19 -0.36
N GLY A 444 13.28 -24.16 -0.99
CA GLY A 444 12.83 -24.18 -2.36
C GLY A 444 13.98 -24.08 -3.36
N SER A 445 13.75 -24.58 -4.57
CA SER A 445 14.71 -24.57 -5.65
C SER A 445 14.13 -23.93 -6.92
N ALA A 446 15.02 -23.47 -7.80
CA ALA A 446 14.71 -22.81 -9.06
C ALA A 446 14.06 -23.74 -10.10
N ASP A 447 14.19 -25.06 -9.91
CA ASP A 447 13.55 -26.10 -10.72
C ASP A 447 12.10 -26.40 -10.30
N GLY A 448 11.59 -25.78 -9.22
CA GLY A 448 10.25 -26.05 -8.69
C GLY A 448 10.22 -27.10 -7.58
N SER A 449 11.35 -27.70 -7.24
CA SER A 449 11.44 -28.70 -6.18
C SER A 449 11.63 -28.06 -4.79
N VAL A 450 11.14 -28.74 -3.76
CA VAL A 450 11.42 -28.40 -2.35
C VAL A 450 12.28 -29.49 -1.74
N TYR A 451 13.45 -29.11 -1.26
CA TYR A 451 14.40 -30.04 -0.65
C TYR A 451 14.24 -29.99 0.86
N VAL A 452 14.25 -31.16 1.50
CA VAL A 452 14.17 -31.29 2.96
C VAL A 452 15.36 -32.10 3.46
N TRP A 453 16.14 -31.50 4.37
CA TRP A 453 17.32 -32.11 4.98
C TRP A 453 17.07 -32.39 6.46
N PRO A 454 17.46 -33.55 7.00
CA PRO A 454 17.61 -33.73 8.43
C PRO A 454 18.76 -32.85 8.94
N THR A 455 18.62 -32.14 10.05
CA THR A 455 19.68 -31.27 10.59
C THR A 455 20.95 -32.03 10.97
N ALA A 456 20.83 -33.33 11.26
CA ALA A 456 21.95 -34.22 11.54
C ALA A 456 22.71 -34.72 10.29
N LYS A 457 22.22 -34.47 9.08
CA LYS A 457 22.79 -34.99 7.81
C LYS A 457 22.92 -33.88 6.77
N THR A 458 23.96 -33.94 5.96
CA THR A 458 24.19 -32.95 4.89
C THR A 458 23.42 -33.25 3.60
N GLU A 459 23.01 -34.49 3.40
CA GLU A 459 22.24 -34.94 2.23
C GLU A 459 20.73 -34.79 2.44
N PRO A 460 19.96 -34.43 1.39
CA PRO A 460 18.52 -34.29 1.49
C PRO A 460 17.86 -35.65 1.77
N ALA A 461 16.92 -35.68 2.72
CA ALA A 461 16.13 -36.88 2.99
C ALA A 461 15.02 -37.09 1.95
N ILE A 462 14.42 -35.99 1.48
CA ILE A 462 13.38 -36.03 0.45
C ILE A 462 13.46 -34.78 -0.44
N VAL A 463 13.06 -34.96 -1.70
CA VAL A 463 12.83 -33.88 -2.65
C VAL A 463 11.36 -33.96 -3.06
N LEU A 464 10.63 -32.89 -2.79
CA LEU A 464 9.21 -32.78 -3.09
C LEU A 464 9.05 -32.07 -4.42
N GLU A 465 8.36 -32.73 -5.35
CA GLU A 465 8.07 -32.20 -6.68
C GLU A 465 6.58 -31.86 -6.76
N GLY A 466 6.26 -30.67 -7.29
CA GLY A 466 4.87 -30.23 -7.41
C GLY A 466 4.65 -28.79 -7.85
N HIS A 467 5.69 -27.93 -7.85
CA HIS A 467 5.61 -26.62 -8.49
C HIS A 467 6.14 -26.67 -9.92
N ASP A 468 5.48 -25.96 -10.82
CA ASP A 468 5.92 -25.79 -12.22
C ASP A 468 6.81 -24.54 -12.42
N SER A 469 7.14 -23.84 -11.33
CA SER A 469 7.83 -22.55 -11.33
C SER A 469 8.79 -22.47 -10.13
N PRO A 470 9.85 -21.64 -10.18
CA PRO A 470 10.82 -21.51 -9.09
C PRO A 470 10.15 -21.29 -7.73
N VAL A 471 10.51 -22.10 -6.73
CA VAL A 471 10.00 -21.97 -5.36
C VAL A 471 10.72 -20.82 -4.65
N LEU A 472 9.95 -19.86 -4.16
CA LEU A 472 10.46 -18.66 -3.50
C LEU A 472 10.52 -18.84 -1.99
N CYS A 473 9.47 -19.32 -1.33
CA CYS A 473 9.43 -19.39 0.12
C CYS A 473 8.96 -20.75 0.60
N CYS A 474 9.55 -21.23 1.70
CA CYS A 474 9.09 -22.39 2.46
C CYS A 474 8.78 -21.94 3.89
N ALA A 475 7.70 -22.44 4.45
CA ALA A 475 7.32 -22.20 5.84
C ALA A 475 6.86 -23.52 6.47
N TRP A 476 7.35 -23.81 7.68
CA TRP A 476 6.93 -24.98 8.43
C TRP A 476 5.98 -24.55 9.54
N ASN A 477 4.91 -25.31 9.76
CA ASN A 477 4.05 -25.09 10.91
C ASN A 477 4.84 -25.35 12.22
N ALA A 478 4.60 -24.52 13.24
CA ALA A 478 5.13 -24.68 14.59
C ALA A 478 4.90 -26.09 15.19
N PHE A 479 3.81 -26.77 14.82
CA PHE A 479 3.52 -28.14 15.26
C PHE A 479 4.26 -29.24 14.46
N GLY A 480 5.10 -28.87 13.50
CA GLY A 480 5.98 -29.80 12.78
C GLY A 480 5.33 -30.68 11.70
N ARG A 481 4.00 -30.69 11.57
CA ARG A 481 3.28 -31.64 10.69
C ARG A 481 3.07 -31.19 9.24
N THR A 482 3.07 -29.89 9.00
CA THR A 482 2.69 -29.31 7.70
C THR A 482 3.78 -28.39 7.22
N LEU A 483 4.24 -28.61 6.00
CA LEU A 483 5.15 -27.72 5.28
C LEU A 483 4.33 -27.03 4.19
N ALA A 484 4.56 -25.74 3.97
CA ALA A 484 4.02 -25.02 2.84
C ALA A 484 5.17 -24.45 2.01
N SER A 485 4.97 -24.40 0.70
CA SER A 485 5.88 -23.76 -0.24
C SER A 485 5.12 -22.87 -1.21
N SER A 486 5.73 -21.77 -1.63
CA SER A 486 5.17 -20.85 -2.61
C SER A 486 6.11 -20.65 -3.79
N ASP A 487 5.55 -20.50 -4.98
CA ASP A 487 6.32 -20.26 -6.19
C ASP A 487 6.17 -18.85 -6.77
N LYS A 488 6.99 -18.59 -7.79
CA LYS A 488 7.03 -17.33 -8.53
C LYS A 488 5.76 -17.04 -9.34
N ASN A 489 4.86 -18.00 -9.55
CA ASN A 489 3.60 -17.79 -10.25
C ASN A 489 2.44 -17.49 -9.30
N GLY A 490 2.67 -17.54 -7.99
CA GLY A 490 1.63 -17.29 -6.99
C GLY A 490 0.89 -18.54 -6.56
N THR A 491 1.40 -19.73 -6.88
CA THR A 491 0.86 -21.00 -6.41
C THR A 491 1.49 -21.38 -5.08
N ILE A 492 0.69 -21.92 -4.18
CA ILE A 492 1.12 -22.45 -2.89
C ILE A 492 0.79 -23.94 -2.84
N CYS A 493 1.79 -24.75 -2.49
CA CYS A 493 1.61 -26.17 -2.23
C CYS A 493 1.69 -26.40 -0.72
N ILE A 494 0.72 -27.15 -0.19
CA ILE A 494 0.68 -27.58 1.21
C ILE A 494 1.00 -29.06 1.25
N TRP A 495 2.06 -29.42 1.98
CA TRP A 495 2.59 -30.76 2.11
C TRP A 495 2.32 -31.30 3.50
N GLY A 496 2.05 -32.60 3.62
CA GLY A 496 2.07 -33.27 4.92
C GLY A 496 1.85 -34.76 4.85
#